data_AF-A0A660ULN9-F1
#
_entry.id   AF-A0A660ULN9-F1
#
_cell.length_a   1.000
_cell.length_b   1.000
_cell.length_c   1.000
_cell.angle_alpha   90.00
_cell.angle_beta   90.00
_cell.angle_gamma   90.00
#
_symmetry.space_group_name_H-M   'P 1'
#
loop_
_entity.id
_entity.type
_entity.pdbx_description
1 polymer ?
#
loop_
_entity_poly.entity_id
_entity_poly.type
_entity_poly.pdbx_seq_one_letter_code
_entity_poly.pdbx_strand_id
1 'polypeptide(L)'
;LAGLRMLVRMYHEEFLAETSPGLKRFLIVGAGDAGEALLREIMRMRFEQYDVVGFIDDDLAKQGFNIHGISVLGTVEQLAQICQKEKIDEIAIAMPSATHKELRRVVQICQGTKIRFRTVPSITDIASGRFKVSEIRDVDIDDLLGRDVVQLELDMIERFLKDKVILVTGAGGSIGSEMCRQVCNFGPKQLLLIEQAENPLFYIERELRDSFPDVATEALVCNITNRARVEQVFEKYRPEVVIHAAAHKHVPLMETNPGEAVKNNIVGTRNVADAADAYGAGDFVMISTDKAVNPTSIMGSSKRVAEMYIQDLNNTSKTHFVTVRFGNVLGSEGSVVPIFNKQIAAGGPVTITHPEMKRYFMTIPEASQLVLQAATMGQGGEIFVLDMGEPVRIVDLAKELITLSGFRPGEDIEMVFTGLRPGEKLFEELSIAGEDMLATRHPKIAAWKNIPKDRQTLRAEIDKLIAIADSQDYDKIVESIKQLIPEYIGDKKV
;
A
#
# COMPACT_ATOMS: atom_id res chain seq x y z
N LEU A 1 62.39 24.44 15.87
CA LEU A 1 61.36 25.05 15.00
C LEU A 1 60.29 24.07 14.51
N ALA A 2 60.59 22.77 14.31
CA ALA A 2 59.58 21.77 13.90
C ALA A 2 58.56 21.42 15.01
N GLY A 3 58.99 21.27 16.27
CA GLY A 3 58.11 20.90 17.39
C GLY A 3 57.05 21.95 17.76
N LEU A 4 57.37 23.24 17.60
CA LEU A 4 56.43 24.33 17.91
C LEU A 4 55.29 24.41 16.88
N ARG A 5 55.57 24.08 15.61
CA ARG A 5 54.54 23.99 14.56
C ARG A 5 53.62 22.79 14.75
N MET A 6 54.15 21.67 15.24
CA MET A 6 53.34 20.47 15.52
C MET A 6 52.40 20.70 16.72
N LEU A 7 52.88 21.39 17.76
CA LEU A 7 52.07 21.75 18.92
C LEU A 7 50.98 22.78 18.59
N VAL A 8 51.29 23.81 17.78
CA VAL A 8 50.28 24.77 17.31
C VAL A 8 49.25 24.09 16.42
N ARG A 9 49.67 23.11 15.60
CA ARG A 9 48.76 22.34 14.73
C ARG A 9 47.87 21.38 15.53
N MET A 10 48.39 20.66 16.51
CA MET A 10 47.58 19.82 17.41
C MET A 10 46.63 20.66 18.27
N TYR A 11 47.07 21.81 18.76
CA TYR A 11 46.22 22.71 19.55
C TYR A 11 45.13 23.37 18.68
N HIS A 12 45.41 23.70 17.42
CA HIS A 12 44.38 24.15 16.46
C HIS A 12 43.43 23.02 16.04
N GLU A 13 43.93 21.79 15.83
CA GLU A 13 43.11 20.63 15.44
C GLU A 13 42.21 20.11 16.59
N GLU A 14 42.58 20.29 17.87
CA GLU A 14 41.75 19.92 19.03
C GLU A 14 40.82 21.04 19.54
N PHE A 15 41.14 22.34 19.36
CA PHE A 15 40.35 23.45 19.92
C PHE A 15 39.66 24.35 18.90
N LEU A 16 39.99 24.26 17.62
CA LEU A 16 39.32 25.00 16.55
C LEU A 16 38.80 24.02 15.50
N ALA A 17 37.71 23.33 15.86
CA ALA A 17 36.73 22.89 14.86
C ALA A 17 36.08 24.14 14.25
N GLU A 18 36.85 24.88 13.44
CA GLU A 18 36.31 25.89 12.56
C GLU A 18 35.42 25.17 11.55
N THR A 19 34.12 25.46 11.65
CA THR A 19 33.06 25.05 10.73
C THR A 19 33.57 25.03 9.29
N SER A 20 33.72 23.82 8.74
CA SER A 20 34.15 23.63 7.36
C SER A 20 33.12 24.33 6.44
N PRO A 21 33.53 25.30 5.62
CA PRO A 21 32.59 26.05 4.78
C PRO A 21 32.03 25.11 3.71
N GLY A 22 30.79 24.64 3.91
CA GLY A 22 30.08 23.76 2.96
C GLY A 22 29.35 22.57 3.59
N LEU A 23 29.66 22.20 4.84
CA LEU A 23 28.96 21.13 5.54
C LEU A 23 27.63 21.62 6.12
N LYS A 24 26.54 20.91 5.85
CA LYS A 24 25.26 21.11 6.52
C LYS A 24 25.34 20.59 7.95
N ARG A 25 24.95 21.41 8.91
CA ARG A 25 24.89 21.04 10.33
C ARG A 25 23.72 20.11 10.57
N PHE A 26 24.03 18.86 10.88
CA PHE A 26 23.11 17.74 10.89
C PHE A 26 22.83 17.28 12.32
N LEU A 27 21.56 17.10 12.66
CA LEU A 27 21.14 16.60 13.96
C LEU A 27 20.43 15.26 13.80
N ILE A 28 20.77 14.26 14.62
CA ILE A 28 20.13 12.93 14.56
C ILE A 28 19.18 12.76 15.74
N VAL A 29 17.90 12.58 15.48
CA VAL A 29 16.88 12.23 16.48
C VAL A 29 16.80 10.70 16.56
N GLY A 30 17.09 10.14 17.73
CA GLY A 30 17.24 8.71 18.00
C GLY A 30 18.71 8.34 18.21
N ALA A 31 19.12 8.14 19.47
CA ALA A 31 20.45 7.66 19.85
C ALA A 31 20.46 6.13 20.07
N GLY A 32 19.75 5.39 19.21
CA GLY A 32 19.72 3.93 19.18
C GLY A 32 20.62 3.36 18.09
N ASP A 33 20.49 2.06 17.81
CA ASP A 33 21.31 1.35 16.81
C ASP A 33 21.23 1.99 15.41
N ALA A 34 20.05 2.44 15.01
CA ALA A 34 19.86 3.10 13.71
C ALA A 34 20.55 4.47 13.62
N GLY A 35 20.50 5.27 14.69
CA GLY A 35 21.19 6.56 14.75
C GLY A 35 22.71 6.40 14.78
N GLU A 36 23.19 5.40 15.50
CA GLU A 36 24.61 5.05 15.53
C GLU A 36 25.09 4.54 14.16
N ALA A 37 24.33 3.65 13.52
CA ALA A 37 24.65 3.15 12.18
C ALA A 37 24.69 4.28 11.14
N LEU A 38 23.74 5.23 11.21
CA LEU A 38 23.74 6.41 10.36
C LEU A 38 24.99 7.27 10.57
N LEU A 39 25.35 7.56 11.83
CA LEU A 39 26.56 8.30 12.15
C LEU A 39 27.81 7.59 11.62
N ARG A 40 27.91 6.28 11.83
CA ARG A 40 29.03 5.46 11.36
C ARG A 40 29.17 5.51 9.85
N GLU A 41 28.06 5.46 9.12
CA GLU A 41 28.07 5.55 7.66
C GLU A 41 28.47 6.95 7.17
N ILE A 42 27.95 8.02 7.80
CA ILE A 42 28.35 9.41 7.49
C ILE A 42 29.86 9.59 7.69
N MET A 43 30.40 9.09 8.81
CA MET A 43 31.83 9.13 9.11
C MET A 43 32.66 8.32 8.11
N ARG A 44 32.18 7.13 7.72
CA ARG A 44 32.86 6.24 6.77
C ARG A 44 32.96 6.85 5.38
N MET A 45 31.88 7.48 4.91
CA MET A 45 31.79 7.94 3.53
C MET A 45 32.66 9.17 3.23
N ARG A 46 33.31 9.80 4.22
CA ARG A 46 33.97 11.12 4.07
C ARG A 46 33.10 12.09 3.26
N PHE A 47 31.78 12.02 3.42
CA PHE A 47 30.88 12.91 2.71
C PHE A 47 31.13 14.32 3.24
N GLU A 48 31.74 15.16 2.40
CA GLU A 48 31.92 16.60 2.65
C GLU A 48 30.57 17.36 2.59
N GLN A 49 29.47 16.76 3.10
CA GLN A 49 28.13 17.34 3.09
C GLN A 49 27.48 17.49 4.47
N TYR A 50 27.85 16.69 5.48
CA TYR A 50 27.21 16.76 6.80
C TYR A 50 28.24 16.90 7.93
N ASP A 51 27.98 17.83 8.83
CA ASP A 51 28.66 18.00 10.11
C ASP A 51 27.67 17.57 11.20
N VAL A 52 27.84 16.36 11.76
CA VAL A 52 26.90 15.84 12.77
C VAL A 52 27.16 16.51 14.11
N VAL A 53 26.23 17.36 14.53
CA VAL A 53 26.38 18.23 15.71
C VAL A 53 26.01 17.49 17.00
N GLY A 54 25.07 16.56 16.95
CA GLY A 54 24.57 15.90 18.14
C GLY A 54 23.44 14.91 17.88
N PHE A 55 23.13 14.16 18.93
CA PHE A 55 21.94 13.32 19.00
C PHE A 55 20.85 13.97 19.87
N ILE A 56 19.60 13.60 19.62
CA ILE A 56 18.45 13.88 20.46
C ILE A 56 17.79 12.56 20.82
N ASP A 57 17.55 12.28 22.08
CA ASP A 57 16.88 11.06 22.53
C ASP A 57 16.09 11.35 23.81
N ASP A 58 14.88 10.80 23.91
CA ASP A 58 14.01 10.99 25.08
C ASP A 58 14.38 10.05 26.24
N ASP A 59 15.19 9.03 25.96
CA ASP A 59 15.78 8.21 27.01
C ASP A 59 16.76 9.06 27.84
N LEU A 60 16.30 9.49 29.01
CA LEU A 60 17.10 10.27 29.96
C LEU A 60 18.39 9.57 30.37
N ALA A 61 18.46 8.23 30.30
CA ALA A 61 19.68 7.49 30.60
C ALA A 61 20.77 7.74 29.56
N LYS A 62 20.43 8.16 28.33
CA LYS A 62 21.38 8.44 27.25
C LYS A 62 21.84 9.90 27.21
N GLN A 63 21.24 10.78 28.01
CA GLN A 63 21.66 12.18 28.02
C GLN A 63 23.10 12.32 28.52
N GLY A 64 23.92 13.10 27.78
CA GLY A 64 25.34 13.25 28.08
C GLY A 64 26.22 12.05 27.71
N PHE A 65 25.66 10.97 27.16
CA PHE A 65 26.47 9.91 26.54
C PHE A 65 27.08 10.41 25.22
N ASN A 66 28.28 9.91 24.92
CA ASN A 66 28.98 10.16 23.67
C ASN A 66 28.96 8.89 22.81
N ILE A 67 28.42 9.01 21.59
CA ILE A 67 28.42 7.96 20.57
C ILE A 67 29.42 8.39 19.50
N HIS A 68 30.52 7.66 19.36
CA HIS A 68 31.64 8.01 18.45
C HIS A 68 32.13 9.46 18.60
N GLY A 69 32.13 10.00 19.82
CA GLY A 69 32.55 11.37 20.11
C GLY A 69 31.48 12.44 19.91
N ILE A 70 30.26 12.07 19.49
CA ILE A 70 29.11 12.97 19.35
C ILE A 70 28.15 12.80 20.54
N SER A 71 27.79 13.90 21.21
CA SER A 71 26.97 13.88 22.42
C SER A 71 25.47 13.82 22.15
N VAL A 72 24.71 13.23 23.07
CA VAL A 72 23.25 13.40 23.16
C VAL A 72 22.93 14.73 23.86
N LEU A 73 22.38 15.69 23.11
CA LEU A 73 22.23 17.10 23.51
C LEU A 73 20.97 17.39 24.34
N GLY A 74 19.95 16.53 24.28
CA GLY A 74 18.69 16.72 25.00
C GLY A 74 17.55 15.85 24.48
N THR A 75 16.33 16.18 24.90
CA THR A 75 15.09 15.50 24.48
C THR A 75 14.46 16.14 23.24
N VAL A 76 13.47 15.46 22.66
CA VAL A 76 12.73 15.95 21.49
C VAL A 76 11.99 17.26 21.83
N GLU A 77 11.48 17.45 23.04
CA GLU A 77 10.83 18.71 23.45
C GLU A 77 11.77 19.92 23.42
N GLN A 78 13.08 19.68 23.57
CA GLN A 78 14.10 20.73 23.54
C GLN A 78 14.61 21.01 22.12
N LEU A 79 14.15 20.25 21.12
CA LEU A 79 14.65 20.28 19.75
C LEU A 79 14.67 21.69 19.15
N ALA A 80 13.60 22.47 19.34
CA ALA A 80 13.52 23.83 18.81
C ALA A 80 14.59 24.77 19.39
N GLN A 81 14.86 24.65 20.69
CA GLN A 81 15.88 25.45 21.39
C GLN A 81 17.29 25.03 20.95
N ILE A 82 17.54 23.72 20.88
CA ILE A 82 18.82 23.15 20.45
C ILE A 82 19.11 23.54 19.01
N CYS A 83 18.12 23.43 18.13
CA CYS A 83 18.24 23.81 16.72
C CYS A 83 18.67 25.28 16.53
N GLN A 84 18.09 26.19 17.31
CA GLN A 84 18.45 27.61 17.27
C GLN A 84 19.86 27.87 17.84
N LYS A 85 20.16 27.26 18.99
CA LYS A 85 21.44 27.45 19.69
C LYS A 85 22.61 26.91 18.86
N GLU A 86 22.46 25.71 18.32
CA GLU A 86 23.51 24.98 17.61
C GLU A 86 23.50 25.24 16.10
N LYS A 87 22.58 26.09 15.60
CA LYS A 87 22.42 26.47 14.19
C LYS A 87 22.30 25.25 13.27
N ILE A 88 21.32 24.39 13.53
CA ILE A 88 21.09 23.17 12.76
C ILE A 88 20.46 23.50 11.41
N ASP A 89 21.00 22.91 10.34
CA ASP A 89 20.49 23.08 8.97
C ASP A 89 19.51 21.96 8.58
N GLU A 90 19.69 20.77 9.16
CA GLU A 90 18.91 19.60 8.78
C GLU A 90 18.83 18.54 9.91
N ILE A 91 17.70 17.85 10.00
CA ILE A 91 17.41 16.85 11.03
C ILE A 91 17.17 15.48 10.36
N ALA A 92 17.81 14.41 10.86
CA ALA A 92 17.44 13.04 10.54
C ALA A 92 16.71 12.38 11.71
N ILE A 93 15.56 11.78 11.44
CA ILE A 93 14.83 10.93 12.37
C ILE A 93 15.30 9.49 12.14
N ALA A 94 16.14 9.00 13.05
CA ALA A 94 16.72 7.66 13.05
C ALA A 94 16.07 6.80 14.14
N MET A 95 14.73 6.70 14.09
CA MET A 95 13.93 5.94 15.04
C MET A 95 13.04 4.90 14.34
N PRO A 96 13.61 3.94 13.59
CA PRO A 96 12.82 2.97 12.82
C PRO A 96 11.99 2.01 13.69
N SER A 97 12.33 1.89 14.98
CA SER A 97 11.58 1.11 15.96
C SER A 97 10.61 1.94 16.80
N ALA A 98 10.47 3.24 16.55
CA ALA A 98 9.53 4.08 17.28
C ALA A 98 8.11 3.64 17.00
N THR A 99 7.27 3.72 18.03
CA THR A 99 5.83 3.62 17.81
C THR A 99 5.37 4.79 16.96
N HIS A 100 4.30 4.60 16.20
CA HIS A 100 3.71 5.65 15.37
C HIS A 100 3.32 6.90 16.14
N LYS A 101 2.89 6.74 17.41
CA LYS A 101 2.57 7.86 18.29
C LYS A 101 3.82 8.68 18.61
N GLU A 102 4.95 8.02 18.83
CA GLU A 102 6.24 8.67 19.07
C GLU A 102 6.75 9.35 17.81
N LEU A 103 6.75 8.66 16.67
CA LEU A 103 7.21 9.24 15.40
C LEU A 103 6.36 10.45 15.00
N ARG A 104 5.03 10.38 15.13
CA ARG A 104 4.13 11.51 14.89
C ARG A 104 4.44 12.69 15.81
N ARG A 105 4.69 12.45 17.10
CA ARG A 105 5.10 13.52 18.04
C ARG A 105 6.41 14.16 17.60
N VAL A 106 7.41 13.35 17.26
CA VAL A 106 8.73 13.83 16.79
C VAL A 106 8.58 14.68 15.53
N VAL A 107 7.82 14.22 14.55
CA VAL A 107 7.57 14.95 13.30
C VAL A 107 6.87 16.30 13.56
N GLN A 108 5.86 16.34 14.42
CA GLN A 108 5.18 17.59 14.81
C GLN A 108 6.14 18.59 15.45
N ILE A 109 7.04 18.11 16.32
CA ILE A 109 8.03 18.97 16.96
C ILE A 109 9.10 19.44 15.96
N CYS A 110 9.58 18.56 15.07
CA CYS A 110 10.50 18.90 13.98
C CYS A 110 9.90 19.98 13.07
N GLN A 111 8.62 19.88 12.70
CA GLN A 111 7.93 20.88 11.90
C GLN A 111 7.87 22.24 12.58
N GLY A 112 7.66 22.28 13.90
CA GLY A 112 7.69 23.51 14.70
C GLY A 112 9.02 24.27 14.64
N THR A 113 10.12 23.59 14.29
CA THR A 113 11.45 24.21 14.14
C THR A 113 11.65 24.96 12.83
N LYS A 114 10.83 24.68 11.80
CA LYS A 114 10.99 25.15 10.40
C LYS A 114 12.30 24.71 9.73
N ILE A 115 13.01 23.73 10.30
CA ILE A 115 14.20 23.12 9.71
C ILE A 115 13.79 21.92 8.86
N ARG A 116 14.53 21.65 7.78
CA ARG A 116 14.29 20.47 6.95
C ARG A 116 14.57 19.21 7.77
N PHE A 117 13.64 18.26 7.75
CA PHE A 117 13.83 16.97 8.41
C PHE A 117 13.55 15.82 7.43
N ARG A 118 14.26 14.71 7.63
CA ARG A 118 14.15 13.47 6.85
C ARG A 118 14.16 12.26 7.78
N THR A 119 13.68 11.11 7.33
CA THR A 119 13.67 9.87 8.11
C THR A 119 14.55 8.81 7.50
N VAL A 120 15.00 7.89 8.35
CA VAL A 120 15.73 6.68 7.98
C VAL A 120 14.72 5.53 7.80
N PRO A 121 14.84 4.70 6.73
CA PRO A 121 13.94 3.56 6.51
C PRO A 121 14.05 2.47 7.58
N SER A 122 13.09 1.53 7.58
CA SER A 122 12.97 0.42 8.52
C SER A 122 14.14 -0.56 8.41
N ILE A 123 14.47 -1.24 9.52
CA ILE A 123 15.49 -2.30 9.58
C ILE A 123 15.17 -3.49 8.66
N THR A 124 13.90 -3.76 8.34
CA THR A 124 13.53 -4.81 7.37
C THR A 124 13.96 -4.50 5.94
N ASP A 125 14.06 -3.22 5.57
CA ASP A 125 14.60 -2.77 4.29
C ASP A 125 16.14 -2.86 4.27
N ILE A 126 16.76 -2.98 5.46
CA ILE A 126 18.22 -3.01 5.71
C ILE A 126 18.78 -4.45 5.72
N ALA A 127 17.96 -5.48 5.44
CA ALA A 127 18.31 -6.91 5.52
C ALA A 127 19.53 -7.36 4.66
N SER A 128 20.08 -6.48 3.83
CA SER A 128 21.28 -6.71 3.02
C SER A 128 22.61 -6.30 3.69
N GLY A 129 22.58 -5.75 4.91
CA GLY A 129 23.80 -5.39 5.66
C GLY A 129 24.58 -4.21 5.09
N ARG A 130 23.96 -3.38 4.24
CA ARG A 130 24.57 -2.17 3.66
C ARG A 130 23.60 -0.99 3.72
N PHE A 131 23.46 -0.40 4.90
CA PHE A 131 22.81 0.91 5.04
C PHE A 131 23.61 1.96 4.27
N LYS A 132 22.95 2.75 3.41
CA LYS A 132 23.59 3.87 2.67
C LYS A 132 22.94 5.19 3.06
N VAL A 133 23.74 6.25 3.22
CA VAL A 133 23.24 7.62 3.46
C VAL A 133 22.28 8.11 2.36
N SER A 134 22.37 7.55 1.15
CA SER A 134 21.44 7.82 0.05
C SER A 134 19.99 7.39 0.33
N GLU A 135 19.75 6.57 1.35
CA GLU A 135 18.43 6.05 1.70
C GLU A 135 17.65 6.98 2.65
N ILE A 136 18.26 8.08 3.09
CA ILE A 136 17.57 9.13 3.86
C ILE A 136 16.56 9.86 2.97
N ARG A 137 15.28 9.71 3.29
CA ARG A 137 14.15 10.25 2.50
C ARG A 137 13.29 11.19 3.32
N ASP A 138 12.49 12.01 2.64
CA ASP A 138 11.47 12.82 3.32
C ASP A 138 10.45 11.88 4.01
N VAL A 139 9.85 12.35 5.10
CA VAL A 139 8.83 11.59 5.85
C VAL A 139 7.58 11.43 4.98
N ASP A 140 7.11 10.20 4.83
CA ASP A 140 5.90 9.89 4.08
C ASP A 140 4.71 9.75 5.03
N ILE A 141 3.49 9.89 4.50
CA ILE A 141 2.26 9.62 5.25
C ILE A 141 2.19 8.17 5.71
N ASP A 142 2.77 7.24 4.96
CA ASP A 142 2.84 5.82 5.31
C ASP A 142 3.55 5.61 6.66
N ASP A 143 4.58 6.41 6.95
CA ASP A 143 5.33 6.35 8.22
C ASP A 143 4.46 6.80 9.42
N LEU A 144 3.42 7.61 9.19
CA LEU A 144 2.56 8.17 10.23
C LEU A 144 1.28 7.37 10.49
N LEU A 145 0.96 6.39 9.63
CA LEU A 145 -0.34 5.71 9.59
C LEU A 145 -0.42 4.36 10.30
N GLY A 146 0.60 3.98 11.06
CA GLY A 146 0.28 3.19 12.26
C GLY A 146 0.49 1.68 12.22
N ARG A 147 1.06 1.08 11.17
CA ARG A 147 0.97 -0.39 10.98
C ARG A 147 2.25 -1.13 11.27
N ASP A 148 2.15 -2.16 12.11
CA ASP A 148 3.26 -3.07 12.41
C ASP A 148 3.70 -3.80 11.14
N VAL A 149 5.01 -4.03 11.01
CA VAL A 149 5.57 -4.80 9.90
C VAL A 149 4.94 -6.20 9.87
N VAL A 150 4.51 -6.65 8.69
CA VAL A 150 3.93 -7.97 8.50
C VAL A 150 5.03 -9.04 8.60
N GLN A 151 4.79 -10.07 9.42
CA GLN A 151 5.65 -11.24 9.48
C GLN A 151 5.18 -12.29 8.48
N LEU A 152 5.94 -12.50 7.41
CA LEU A 152 5.59 -13.44 6.34
C LEU A 152 6.22 -14.81 6.53
N GLU A 153 5.50 -15.86 6.17
CA GLU A 153 6.04 -17.21 6.05
C GLU A 153 6.69 -17.37 4.67
N LEU A 154 7.89 -16.78 4.50
CA LEU A 154 8.58 -16.68 3.20
C LEU A 154 8.76 -18.03 2.50
N ASP A 155 9.06 -19.10 3.24
CA ASP A 155 9.21 -20.46 2.68
C ASP A 155 7.93 -20.96 2.00
N MET A 156 6.75 -20.59 2.51
CA MET A 156 5.46 -20.96 1.93
C MET A 156 5.22 -20.20 0.64
N ILE A 157 5.51 -18.90 0.64
CA ILE A 157 5.36 -18.03 -0.54
C ILE A 157 6.34 -18.45 -1.64
N GLU A 158 7.57 -18.78 -1.29
CA GLU A 158 8.56 -19.28 -2.24
C GLU A 158 8.07 -20.57 -2.92
N ARG A 159 7.59 -21.56 -2.15
CA ARG A 159 7.02 -22.80 -2.73
C ARG A 159 5.79 -22.54 -3.60
N PHE A 160 5.04 -21.50 -3.28
CA PHE A 160 3.85 -21.13 -4.04
C PHE A 160 4.19 -20.55 -5.42
N LEU A 161 5.31 -19.82 -5.55
CA LEU A 161 5.64 -19.05 -6.77
C LEU A 161 6.84 -19.55 -7.57
N LYS A 162 7.82 -20.16 -6.91
CA LYS A 162 9.11 -20.53 -7.50
C LYS A 162 8.96 -21.56 -8.61
N ASP A 163 9.70 -21.36 -9.70
CA ASP A 163 9.74 -22.23 -10.87
C ASP A 163 8.37 -22.47 -11.55
N LYS A 164 7.35 -21.67 -11.22
CA LYS A 164 6.02 -21.74 -11.82
C LYS A 164 5.76 -20.63 -12.84
N VAL A 165 4.81 -20.89 -13.74
CA VAL A 165 4.25 -19.85 -14.62
C VAL A 165 3.15 -19.10 -13.87
N ILE A 166 3.36 -17.80 -13.63
CA ILE A 166 2.44 -16.93 -12.88
C ILE A 166 1.79 -15.93 -13.83
N LEU A 167 0.47 -15.77 -13.74
CA LEU A 167 -0.28 -14.77 -14.51
C LEU A 167 -0.87 -13.71 -13.59
N VAL A 168 -0.62 -12.44 -13.87
CA VAL A 168 -1.21 -11.31 -13.14
C VAL A 168 -2.08 -10.48 -14.09
N THR A 169 -3.39 -10.39 -13.84
CA THR A 169 -4.27 -9.48 -14.58
C THR A 169 -4.34 -8.12 -13.93
N GLY A 170 -4.46 -7.04 -14.71
CA GLY A 170 -4.41 -5.68 -14.19
C GLY A 170 -2.99 -5.29 -13.79
N ALA A 171 -1.98 -5.87 -14.47
CA ALA A 171 -0.57 -5.78 -14.10
C ALA A 171 -0.04 -4.34 -14.09
N GLY A 172 -0.67 -3.42 -14.83
CA GLY A 172 -0.31 -2.00 -14.82
C GLY A 172 -0.97 -1.18 -13.70
N GLY A 173 -1.95 -1.75 -12.98
CA GLY A 173 -2.63 -1.06 -11.88
C GLY A 173 -1.82 -1.05 -10.58
N SER A 174 -2.23 -0.24 -9.59
CA SER A 174 -1.46 -0.07 -8.35
C SER A 174 -1.19 -1.38 -7.58
N ILE A 175 -2.18 -2.28 -7.49
CA ILE A 175 -1.99 -3.57 -6.82
C ILE A 175 -1.35 -4.60 -7.76
N GLY A 176 -1.77 -4.64 -9.03
CA GLY A 176 -1.21 -5.59 -9.99
C GLY A 176 0.29 -5.37 -10.24
N SER A 177 0.74 -4.12 -10.34
CA SER A 177 2.17 -3.80 -10.49
C SER A 177 2.98 -4.24 -9.27
N GLU A 178 2.45 -4.00 -8.07
CA GLU A 178 3.11 -4.48 -6.85
C GLU A 178 3.11 -6.01 -6.75
N MET A 179 2.01 -6.69 -7.11
CA MET A 179 2.00 -8.15 -7.23
C MET A 179 3.13 -8.64 -8.12
N CYS A 180 3.35 -7.99 -9.26
CA CYS A 180 4.41 -8.38 -10.18
C CYS A 180 5.80 -8.21 -9.54
N ARG A 181 6.05 -7.09 -8.85
CA ARG A 181 7.31 -6.87 -8.10
C ARG A 181 7.52 -7.92 -7.02
N GLN A 182 6.51 -8.18 -6.20
CA GLN A 182 6.58 -9.16 -5.12
C GLN A 182 6.82 -10.56 -5.67
N VAL A 183 6.12 -10.96 -6.74
CA VAL A 183 6.30 -12.27 -7.39
C VAL A 183 7.72 -12.45 -7.92
N CYS A 184 8.32 -11.43 -8.55
CA CYS A 184 9.70 -11.51 -9.06
C CYS A 184 10.73 -11.86 -7.98
N ASN A 185 10.52 -11.44 -6.71
CA ASN A 185 11.43 -11.75 -5.61
C ASN A 185 11.50 -13.24 -5.24
N PHE A 186 10.56 -14.07 -5.71
CA PHE A 186 10.48 -15.50 -5.38
C PHE A 186 10.89 -16.43 -6.52
N GLY A 187 11.52 -15.90 -7.58
CA GLY A 187 12.09 -16.70 -8.68
C GLY A 187 11.05 -17.52 -9.46
N PRO A 188 10.00 -16.90 -10.02
CA PRO A 188 9.05 -17.60 -10.88
C PRO A 188 9.75 -18.03 -12.17
N LYS A 189 9.26 -19.12 -12.79
CA LYS A 189 9.77 -19.57 -14.10
C LYS A 189 9.42 -18.57 -15.20
N GLN A 190 8.21 -18.03 -15.15
CA GLN A 190 7.75 -17.00 -16.07
C GLN A 190 6.64 -16.16 -15.41
N LEU A 191 6.70 -14.84 -15.59
CA LEU A 191 5.66 -13.91 -15.17
C LEU A 191 4.94 -13.33 -16.39
N LEU A 192 3.62 -13.53 -16.46
CA LEU A 192 2.75 -13.03 -17.52
C LEU A 192 2.00 -11.79 -17.01
N LEU A 193 2.25 -10.65 -17.64
CA LEU A 193 1.64 -9.36 -17.32
C LEU A 193 0.43 -9.12 -18.24
N ILE A 194 -0.78 -9.28 -17.71
CA ILE A 194 -2.03 -9.10 -18.46
C ILE A 194 -2.61 -7.73 -18.13
N GLU A 195 -2.77 -6.87 -19.13
CA GLU A 195 -3.30 -5.52 -18.98
C GLU A 195 -3.97 -5.06 -20.28
N GLN A 196 -5.04 -4.28 -20.19
CA GLN A 196 -5.68 -3.69 -21.36
C GLN A 196 -5.03 -2.37 -21.78
N ALA A 197 -4.53 -1.61 -20.80
CA ALA A 197 -3.91 -0.31 -21.04
C ALA A 197 -2.42 -0.48 -21.38
N GLU A 198 -2.08 -0.19 -22.64
CA GLU A 198 -0.72 -0.35 -23.17
C GLU A 198 0.33 0.43 -22.36
N ASN A 199 0.08 1.70 -22.02
CA ASN A 199 1.05 2.53 -21.31
C ASN A 199 1.39 2.00 -19.91
N PRO A 200 0.42 1.74 -19.01
CA PRO A 200 0.70 1.08 -17.73
C PRO A 200 1.46 -0.24 -17.90
N LEU A 201 1.08 -1.07 -18.88
CA LEU A 201 1.76 -2.33 -19.17
C LEU A 201 3.23 -2.13 -19.58
N PHE A 202 3.49 -1.16 -20.47
CA PHE A 202 4.83 -0.81 -20.91
C PHE A 202 5.73 -0.37 -19.74
N TYR A 203 5.21 0.49 -18.86
CA TYR A 203 6.00 1.00 -17.73
C TYR A 203 6.36 -0.10 -16.74
N ILE A 204 5.41 -0.95 -16.36
CA ILE A 204 5.69 -2.04 -15.41
C ILE A 204 6.61 -3.10 -16.02
N GLU A 205 6.43 -3.45 -17.29
CA GLU A 205 7.30 -4.41 -17.97
C GLU A 205 8.76 -3.92 -17.99
N ARG A 206 8.98 -2.66 -18.36
CA ARG A 206 10.31 -2.06 -18.39
C ARG A 206 10.94 -2.00 -17.00
N GLU A 207 10.16 -1.60 -15.99
CA GLU A 207 10.61 -1.53 -14.60
C GLU A 207 11.10 -2.91 -14.12
N LEU A 208 10.32 -3.97 -14.38
CA LEU A 208 10.65 -5.32 -13.97
C LEU A 208 11.86 -5.87 -14.74
N ARG A 209 11.98 -5.56 -16.04
CA ARG A 209 13.14 -5.98 -16.83
C ARG A 209 14.45 -5.36 -16.33
N ASP A 210 14.39 -4.09 -15.92
CA ASP A 210 15.56 -3.38 -15.38
C ASP A 210 15.94 -3.88 -13.98
N SER A 211 14.95 -4.22 -13.15
CA SER A 211 15.15 -4.59 -11.73
C SER A 211 15.35 -6.10 -11.52
N PHE A 212 14.79 -6.94 -12.39
CA PHE A 212 14.78 -8.40 -12.31
C PHE A 212 15.14 -9.04 -13.68
N PRO A 213 16.36 -8.81 -14.20
CA PRO A 213 16.74 -9.22 -15.55
C PRO A 213 16.71 -10.73 -15.78
N ASP A 214 16.79 -11.53 -14.72
CA ASP A 214 16.78 -13.00 -14.77
C ASP A 214 15.36 -13.59 -14.78
N VAL A 215 14.32 -12.80 -14.50
CA VAL A 215 12.93 -13.27 -14.50
C VAL A 215 12.34 -13.14 -15.91
N ALA A 216 11.99 -14.28 -16.51
CA ALA A 216 11.31 -14.29 -17.82
C ALA A 216 9.94 -13.61 -17.71
N THR A 217 9.82 -12.42 -18.30
CA THR A 217 8.61 -11.59 -18.21
C THR A 217 7.99 -11.41 -19.58
N GLU A 218 6.68 -11.61 -19.70
CA GLU A 218 5.92 -11.44 -20.94
C GLU A 218 4.80 -10.41 -20.74
N ALA A 219 4.85 -9.30 -21.48
CA ALA A 219 3.77 -8.31 -21.50
C ALA A 219 2.72 -8.65 -22.57
N LEU A 220 1.47 -8.76 -22.13
CA LEU A 220 0.36 -9.22 -22.96
C LEU A 220 -0.81 -8.21 -22.88
N VAL A 221 -0.96 -7.43 -23.95
CA VAL A 221 -2.15 -6.59 -24.13
C VAL A 221 -3.37 -7.50 -24.27
N CYS A 222 -4.26 -7.44 -23.29
CA CYS A 222 -5.42 -8.30 -23.20
C CYS A 222 -6.51 -7.66 -22.33
N ASN A 223 -7.66 -7.39 -22.95
CA ASN A 223 -8.88 -7.06 -22.22
C ASN A 223 -9.53 -8.37 -21.75
N ILE A 224 -9.67 -8.54 -20.44
CA ILE A 224 -10.23 -9.75 -19.82
C ILE A 224 -11.70 -10.02 -20.18
N THR A 225 -12.42 -9.02 -20.68
CA THR A 225 -13.80 -9.20 -21.19
C THR A 225 -13.83 -9.89 -22.56
N ASN A 226 -12.70 -9.91 -23.29
CA ASN A 226 -12.55 -10.67 -24.53
C ASN A 226 -12.16 -12.12 -24.21
N ARG A 227 -13.18 -12.99 -24.10
CA ARG A 227 -13.02 -14.41 -23.80
C ARG A 227 -12.03 -15.13 -24.72
N ALA A 228 -12.12 -14.94 -26.03
CA ALA A 228 -11.25 -15.61 -26.99
C ALA A 228 -9.77 -15.23 -26.79
N ARG A 229 -9.50 -13.96 -26.46
CA ARG A 229 -8.12 -13.50 -26.16
C ARG A 229 -7.60 -14.09 -24.86
N VAL A 230 -8.43 -14.17 -23.82
CA VAL A 230 -8.07 -14.81 -22.55
C VAL A 230 -7.75 -16.30 -22.79
N GLU A 231 -8.61 -17.02 -23.50
CA GLU A 231 -8.40 -18.44 -23.82
C GLU A 231 -7.09 -18.67 -24.59
N GLN A 232 -6.76 -17.83 -25.59
CA GLN A 232 -5.48 -17.91 -26.31
C GLN A 232 -4.25 -17.79 -25.40
N VAL A 233 -4.31 -16.92 -24.38
CA VAL A 233 -3.21 -16.75 -23.42
C VAL A 233 -3.08 -18.02 -22.57
N PHE A 234 -4.18 -18.52 -22.01
CA PHE A 234 -4.16 -19.71 -21.18
C PHE A 234 -3.75 -20.96 -21.96
N GLU A 235 -4.18 -21.09 -23.21
CA GLU A 235 -3.79 -22.19 -24.09
C GLU A 235 -2.28 -22.23 -24.35
N LYS A 236 -1.70 -21.06 -24.66
CA LYS A 236 -0.29 -20.91 -25.00
C LYS A 236 0.64 -21.09 -23.80
N TYR A 237 0.34 -20.42 -22.69
CA TYR A 237 1.29 -20.31 -21.58
C TYR A 237 1.00 -21.24 -20.40
N ARG A 238 -0.23 -21.77 -20.28
CA ARG A 238 -0.63 -22.72 -19.21
C ARG A 238 -0.21 -22.25 -17.81
N PRO A 239 -0.71 -21.08 -17.34
CA PRO A 239 -0.32 -20.56 -16.04
C PRO A 239 -0.73 -21.50 -14.91
N GLU A 240 0.15 -21.68 -13.94
CA GLU A 240 -0.07 -22.53 -12.77
C GLU A 240 -0.70 -21.76 -11.61
N VAL A 241 -0.41 -20.46 -11.51
CA VAL A 241 -1.01 -19.55 -10.53
C VAL A 241 -1.53 -18.31 -11.24
N VAL A 242 -2.77 -17.94 -10.93
CA VAL A 242 -3.43 -16.75 -11.47
C VAL A 242 -3.70 -15.77 -10.33
N ILE A 243 -3.18 -14.54 -10.44
CA ILE A 243 -3.48 -13.44 -9.53
C ILE A 243 -4.34 -12.41 -10.28
N HIS A 244 -5.61 -12.33 -9.91
CA HIS A 244 -6.61 -11.53 -10.59
C HIS A 244 -6.83 -10.17 -9.90
N ALA A 245 -6.13 -9.13 -10.38
CA ALA A 245 -6.22 -7.75 -9.88
C ALA A 245 -6.96 -6.77 -10.83
N ALA A 246 -7.42 -7.22 -12.00
CA ALA A 246 -8.11 -6.36 -12.97
C ALA A 246 -9.57 -6.10 -12.55
N ALA A 247 -9.91 -4.83 -12.30
CA ALA A 247 -11.27 -4.38 -12.00
C ALA A 247 -11.43 -2.86 -12.20
N HIS A 248 -12.66 -2.40 -12.39
CA HIS A 248 -13.04 -1.01 -12.18
C HIS A 248 -13.33 -0.78 -10.70
N LYS A 249 -12.68 0.22 -10.11
CA LYS A 249 -12.73 0.49 -8.65
C LYS A 249 -13.42 1.81 -8.25
N HIS A 250 -13.63 2.73 -9.17
CA HIS A 250 -14.11 4.08 -8.85
C HIS A 250 -15.63 4.09 -8.67
N VAL A 251 -16.11 4.11 -7.42
CA VAL A 251 -17.54 4.10 -7.08
C VAL A 251 -18.34 5.12 -7.90
N PRO A 252 -18.02 6.44 -7.93
CA PRO A 252 -18.86 7.41 -8.64
C PRO A 252 -18.92 7.16 -10.16
N LEU A 253 -17.83 6.68 -10.75
CA LEU A 253 -17.81 6.33 -12.18
C LEU A 253 -18.68 5.11 -12.46
N MET A 254 -18.71 4.14 -11.55
CA MET A 254 -19.49 2.91 -11.73
C MET A 254 -20.98 3.11 -11.40
N GLU A 255 -21.34 4.08 -10.56
CA GLU A 255 -22.75 4.49 -10.42
C GLU A 255 -23.29 5.09 -11.74
N THR A 256 -22.46 5.84 -12.47
CA THR A 256 -22.85 6.46 -13.75
C THR A 256 -22.66 5.55 -14.97
N ASN A 257 -21.91 4.46 -14.82
CA ASN A 257 -21.65 3.46 -15.87
C ASN A 257 -21.89 2.04 -15.33
N PRO A 258 -23.11 1.74 -14.85
CA PRO A 258 -23.37 0.51 -14.09
C PRO A 258 -23.15 -0.76 -14.92
N GLY A 259 -23.46 -0.73 -16.21
CA GLY A 259 -23.23 -1.86 -17.10
C GLY A 259 -21.75 -2.15 -17.34
N GLU A 260 -20.88 -1.12 -17.31
CA GLU A 260 -19.43 -1.33 -17.45
C GLU A 260 -18.82 -1.97 -16.20
N ALA A 261 -19.36 -1.67 -15.01
CA ALA A 261 -19.01 -2.39 -13.79
C ALA A 261 -19.35 -3.88 -13.91
N VAL A 262 -20.55 -4.22 -14.41
CA VAL A 262 -20.97 -5.61 -14.64
C VAL A 262 -20.06 -6.31 -15.66
N LYS A 263 -19.82 -5.70 -16.82
CA LYS A 263 -18.96 -6.30 -17.86
C LYS A 263 -17.54 -6.53 -17.34
N ASN A 264 -16.90 -5.50 -16.80
CA ASN A 264 -15.50 -5.62 -16.43
C ASN A 264 -15.30 -6.49 -15.19
N ASN A 265 -16.08 -6.27 -14.12
CA ASN A 265 -15.85 -6.91 -12.84
C ASN A 265 -16.52 -8.29 -12.72
N ILE A 266 -17.59 -8.57 -13.48
CA ILE A 266 -18.27 -9.88 -13.44
C ILE A 266 -17.87 -10.71 -14.67
N VAL A 267 -18.12 -10.22 -15.89
CA VAL A 267 -17.82 -10.98 -17.12
C VAL A 267 -16.31 -11.17 -17.27
N GLY A 268 -15.51 -10.13 -17.00
CA GLY A 268 -14.06 -10.20 -17.00
C GLY A 268 -13.53 -11.27 -16.03
N THR A 269 -13.97 -11.23 -14.76
CA THR A 269 -13.58 -12.25 -13.77
C THR A 269 -14.02 -13.65 -14.20
N ARG A 270 -15.26 -13.82 -14.66
CA ARG A 270 -15.77 -15.10 -15.17
C ARG A 270 -14.87 -15.68 -16.25
N ASN A 271 -14.49 -14.88 -17.26
CA ASN A 271 -13.67 -15.36 -18.37
C ASN A 271 -12.30 -15.87 -17.90
N VAL A 272 -11.64 -15.15 -16.98
CA VAL A 272 -10.31 -15.55 -16.48
C VAL A 272 -10.43 -16.78 -15.57
N ALA A 273 -11.47 -16.85 -14.73
CA ALA A 273 -11.72 -17.99 -13.86
C ALA A 273 -12.08 -19.26 -14.63
N ASP A 274 -12.96 -19.15 -15.63
CA ASP A 274 -13.31 -20.25 -16.54
C ASP A 274 -12.07 -20.75 -17.30
N ALA A 275 -11.19 -19.84 -17.74
CA ALA A 275 -9.95 -20.22 -18.39
C ALA A 275 -8.96 -20.88 -17.41
N ALA A 276 -8.87 -20.43 -16.16
CA ALA A 276 -8.05 -21.07 -15.14
C ALA A 276 -8.49 -22.52 -14.89
N ASP A 277 -9.80 -22.75 -14.73
CA ASP A 277 -10.36 -24.10 -14.58
C ASP A 277 -10.12 -24.97 -15.82
N ALA A 278 -10.49 -24.48 -17.01
CA ALA A 278 -10.42 -25.24 -18.25
C ALA A 278 -8.98 -25.62 -18.66
N TYR A 279 -8.00 -24.78 -18.34
CA TYR A 279 -6.61 -24.98 -18.71
C TYR A 279 -5.73 -25.54 -17.58
N GLY A 280 -6.32 -25.80 -16.41
CA GLY A 280 -5.70 -26.55 -15.32
C GLY A 280 -4.73 -25.76 -14.46
N ALA A 281 -5.02 -24.47 -14.19
CA ALA A 281 -4.28 -23.71 -13.18
C ALA A 281 -4.43 -24.39 -11.81
N GLY A 282 -3.38 -24.41 -11.00
CA GLY A 282 -3.42 -24.95 -9.64
C GLY A 282 -4.18 -24.01 -8.71
N ASP A 283 -3.87 -22.72 -8.78
CA ASP A 283 -4.37 -21.71 -7.84
C ASP A 283 -4.87 -20.45 -8.56
N PHE A 284 -5.99 -19.90 -8.08
CA PHE A 284 -6.54 -18.63 -8.54
C PHE A 284 -6.83 -17.72 -7.35
N VAL A 285 -6.19 -16.57 -7.31
CA VAL A 285 -6.30 -15.57 -6.26
C VAL A 285 -7.05 -14.34 -6.78
N MET A 286 -8.27 -14.13 -6.33
CA MET A 286 -9.03 -12.92 -6.65
C MET A 286 -8.77 -11.81 -5.62
N ILE A 287 -8.37 -10.64 -6.12
CA ILE A 287 -8.34 -9.42 -5.29
C ILE A 287 -9.75 -8.83 -5.21
N SER A 288 -10.25 -8.68 -3.99
CA SER A 288 -11.54 -8.08 -3.67
C SER A 288 -11.37 -6.89 -2.71
N THR A 289 -12.46 -6.39 -2.15
CA THR A 289 -12.51 -5.13 -1.39
C THR A 289 -13.51 -5.22 -0.25
N ASP A 290 -13.25 -4.49 0.82
CA ASP A 290 -14.23 -4.18 1.88
C ASP A 290 -15.59 -3.70 1.34
N LYS A 291 -15.63 -3.02 0.18
CA LYS A 291 -16.88 -2.54 -0.44
C LYS A 291 -17.80 -3.65 -0.97
N ALA A 292 -17.32 -4.90 -1.03
CA ALA A 292 -18.14 -6.07 -1.31
C ALA A 292 -18.94 -6.55 -0.08
N VAL A 293 -18.63 -6.03 1.12
CA VAL A 293 -19.31 -6.31 2.39
C VAL A 293 -20.48 -5.35 2.55
N ASN A 294 -21.71 -5.89 2.68
CA ASN A 294 -22.96 -5.12 2.73
C ASN A 294 -22.96 -3.99 1.68
N PRO A 295 -22.83 -4.30 0.38
CA PRO A 295 -22.52 -3.30 -0.62
C PRO A 295 -23.62 -2.23 -0.70
N THR A 296 -23.22 -0.99 -0.91
CA THR A 296 -24.11 0.17 -1.14
C THR A 296 -23.95 0.78 -2.53
N SER A 297 -22.98 0.29 -3.31
CA SER A 297 -22.65 0.77 -4.66
C SER A 297 -22.67 -0.36 -5.69
N ILE A 298 -22.86 0.00 -6.95
CA ILE A 298 -22.75 -0.91 -8.11
C ILE A 298 -21.34 -1.52 -8.17
N MET A 299 -20.31 -0.73 -7.88
CA MET A 299 -18.92 -1.22 -7.85
C MET A 299 -18.74 -2.33 -6.81
N GLY A 300 -19.14 -2.07 -5.56
CA GLY A 300 -19.05 -3.05 -4.48
C GLY A 300 -19.87 -4.31 -4.78
N SER A 301 -21.10 -4.14 -5.26
CA SER A 301 -21.98 -5.25 -5.65
C SER A 301 -21.40 -6.08 -6.79
N SER A 302 -20.80 -5.46 -7.80
CA SER A 302 -20.18 -6.21 -8.91
C SER A 302 -19.03 -7.10 -8.44
N LYS A 303 -18.23 -6.63 -7.47
CA LYS A 303 -17.18 -7.45 -6.84
C LYS A 303 -17.78 -8.56 -6.00
N ARG A 304 -18.86 -8.30 -5.25
CA ARG A 304 -19.56 -9.33 -4.48
C ARG A 304 -20.14 -10.44 -5.38
N VAL A 305 -20.74 -10.09 -6.52
CA VAL A 305 -21.21 -11.09 -7.50
C VAL A 305 -20.04 -11.91 -8.05
N ALA A 306 -18.90 -11.28 -8.33
CA ALA A 306 -17.70 -11.98 -8.78
C ALA A 306 -17.19 -12.98 -7.71
N GLU A 307 -17.23 -12.62 -6.42
CA GLU A 307 -16.88 -13.54 -5.33
C GLU A 307 -17.80 -14.77 -5.31
N MET A 308 -19.11 -14.55 -5.42
CA MET A 308 -20.10 -15.64 -5.44
C MET A 308 -19.86 -16.59 -6.61
N TYR A 309 -19.51 -16.04 -7.78
CA TYR A 309 -19.16 -16.83 -8.96
C TYR A 309 -17.91 -17.69 -8.74
N ILE A 310 -16.84 -17.08 -8.20
CA ILE A 310 -15.58 -17.77 -7.89
C ILE A 310 -15.78 -18.89 -6.87
N GLN A 311 -16.59 -18.63 -5.83
CA GLN A 311 -16.94 -19.64 -4.82
C GLN A 311 -17.76 -20.80 -5.40
N ASP A 312 -18.70 -20.52 -6.30
CA ASP A 312 -19.43 -21.57 -7.02
C ASP A 312 -18.49 -22.43 -7.87
N LEU A 313 -17.60 -21.81 -8.63
CA LEU A 313 -16.68 -22.52 -9.53
C LEU A 313 -15.76 -23.45 -8.75
N ASN A 314 -15.25 -23.01 -7.60
CA ASN A 314 -14.42 -23.80 -6.69
C ASN A 314 -15.04 -25.16 -6.33
N ASN A 315 -16.36 -25.23 -6.14
CA ASN A 315 -17.03 -26.48 -5.73
C ASN A 315 -16.96 -27.58 -6.80
N THR A 316 -16.65 -27.23 -8.04
CA THR A 316 -16.60 -28.16 -9.17
C THR A 316 -15.24 -28.23 -9.86
N SER A 317 -14.37 -27.27 -9.59
CA SER A 317 -13.06 -27.16 -10.21
C SER A 317 -12.00 -27.97 -9.47
N LYS A 318 -10.91 -28.28 -10.17
CA LYS A 318 -9.66 -28.74 -9.54
C LYS A 318 -8.73 -27.59 -9.17
N THR A 319 -8.96 -26.39 -9.72
CA THR A 319 -8.25 -25.17 -9.36
C THR A 319 -8.74 -24.71 -7.99
N HIS A 320 -7.81 -24.36 -7.11
CA HIS A 320 -8.11 -23.77 -5.82
C HIS A 320 -8.39 -22.29 -5.99
N PHE A 321 -9.64 -21.89 -5.76
CA PHE A 321 -10.03 -20.48 -5.88
C PHE A 321 -10.10 -19.83 -4.50
N VAL A 322 -9.33 -18.77 -4.32
CA VAL A 322 -9.32 -17.98 -3.09
C VAL A 322 -9.62 -16.52 -3.41
N THR A 323 -10.30 -15.85 -2.49
CA THR A 323 -10.53 -14.40 -2.58
C THR A 323 -9.87 -13.72 -1.40
N VAL A 324 -9.29 -12.54 -1.60
CA VAL A 324 -8.74 -11.73 -0.50
C VAL A 324 -9.40 -10.35 -0.51
N ARG A 325 -10.07 -9.99 0.58
CA ARG A 325 -10.66 -8.67 0.83
C ARG A 325 -9.74 -7.82 1.70
N PHE A 326 -9.58 -6.57 1.32
CA PHE A 326 -8.94 -5.54 2.14
C PHE A 326 -9.52 -4.17 1.82
N GLY A 327 -9.19 -3.19 2.66
CA GLY A 327 -9.69 -1.82 2.55
C GLY A 327 -8.91 -0.95 1.57
N ASN A 328 -8.81 0.34 1.87
CA ASN A 328 -8.09 1.27 1.02
C ASN A 328 -6.59 1.03 1.10
N VAL A 329 -5.92 1.32 0.00
CA VAL A 329 -4.46 1.22 -0.09
C VAL A 329 -3.89 2.60 -0.38
N LEU A 330 -2.90 2.99 0.45
CA LEU A 330 -2.25 4.30 0.41
C LEU A 330 -1.52 4.52 -0.91
N GLY A 331 -1.51 5.77 -1.37
CA GLY A 331 -0.85 6.14 -2.63
C GLY A 331 -1.42 5.54 -3.91
N SER A 332 -2.45 4.67 -3.84
CA SER A 332 -3.00 4.03 -5.03
C SER A 332 -3.57 5.04 -6.03
N GLU A 333 -3.47 4.74 -7.33
CA GLU A 333 -3.85 5.69 -8.38
C GLU A 333 -5.30 6.14 -8.24
N GLY A 334 -5.54 7.44 -8.43
CA GLY A 334 -6.86 8.05 -8.31
C GLY A 334 -7.47 8.00 -6.90
N SER A 335 -6.71 7.67 -5.87
CA SER A 335 -7.16 7.69 -4.48
C SER A 335 -7.03 9.07 -3.83
N VAL A 336 -7.47 9.18 -2.58
CA VAL A 336 -7.55 10.44 -1.84
C VAL A 336 -6.18 11.11 -1.63
N VAL A 337 -5.12 10.34 -1.36
CA VAL A 337 -3.79 10.89 -1.08
C VAL A 337 -3.19 11.60 -2.30
N PRO A 338 -3.13 10.99 -3.52
CA PRO A 338 -2.72 11.71 -4.73
C PRO A 338 -3.58 12.93 -5.05
N ILE A 339 -4.89 12.89 -4.78
CA ILE A 339 -5.80 14.02 -5.01
C ILE A 339 -5.43 15.18 -4.07
N PHE A 340 -5.25 14.89 -2.78
CA PHE A 340 -4.87 15.89 -1.79
C PHE A 340 -3.50 16.49 -2.10
N ASN A 341 -2.51 15.67 -2.45
CA ASN A 341 -1.18 16.17 -2.85
C ASN A 341 -1.26 17.11 -4.06
N LYS A 342 -2.10 16.80 -5.07
CA LYS A 342 -2.34 17.69 -6.21
C LYS A 342 -3.04 19.00 -5.80
N GLN A 343 -4.04 18.93 -4.93
CA GLN A 343 -4.74 20.11 -4.42
C GLN A 343 -3.81 21.01 -3.61
N ILE A 344 -3.00 20.42 -2.74
CA ILE A 344 -1.99 21.12 -1.92
C ILE A 344 -0.96 21.80 -2.82
N ALA A 345 -0.41 21.09 -3.81
CA ALA A 345 0.54 21.65 -4.77
C ALA A 345 -0.06 22.80 -5.60
N ALA A 346 -1.39 22.81 -5.80
CA ALA A 346 -2.12 23.87 -6.48
C ALA A 346 -2.51 25.05 -5.57
N GLY A 347 -2.19 25.01 -4.26
CA GLY A 347 -2.54 26.04 -3.28
C GLY A 347 -3.88 25.86 -2.58
N GLY A 348 -4.56 24.71 -2.76
CA GLY A 348 -5.84 24.39 -2.16
C GLY A 348 -7.07 24.96 -2.91
N PRO A 349 -8.27 24.84 -2.32
CA PRO A 349 -8.56 24.13 -1.07
C PRO A 349 -8.44 22.61 -1.22
N VAL A 350 -8.21 21.92 -0.10
CA VAL A 350 -8.34 20.45 -0.04
C VAL A 350 -9.82 20.10 0.15
N THR A 351 -10.36 19.26 -0.74
CA THR A 351 -11.80 18.91 -0.73
C THR A 351 -12.06 17.60 -0.01
N ILE A 352 -12.81 17.64 1.08
CA ILE A 352 -13.11 16.47 1.92
C ILE A 352 -14.60 16.14 1.82
N THR A 353 -14.93 14.87 1.60
CA THR A 353 -16.33 14.46 1.43
C THR A 353 -17.19 14.75 2.66
N HIS A 354 -16.77 14.31 3.85
CA HIS A 354 -17.53 14.47 5.09
C HIS A 354 -16.58 14.56 6.31
N PRO A 355 -16.89 15.39 7.33
CA PRO A 355 -16.02 15.57 8.51
C PRO A 355 -15.80 14.29 9.33
N GLU A 356 -16.79 13.39 9.35
CA GLU A 356 -16.74 12.15 10.13
C GLU A 356 -16.26 10.93 9.32
N MET A 357 -15.93 11.11 8.03
CA MET A 357 -15.56 9.98 7.17
C MET A 357 -14.27 9.31 7.67
N LYS A 358 -14.33 7.98 7.84
CA LYS A 358 -13.16 7.17 8.16
C LYS A 358 -12.94 6.09 7.11
N ARG A 359 -11.68 5.75 6.89
CA ARG A 359 -11.27 4.63 6.03
C ARG A 359 -10.15 3.84 6.69
N TYR A 360 -10.16 2.55 6.41
CA TYR A 360 -9.08 1.63 6.71
C TYR A 360 -7.99 1.78 5.66
N PHE A 361 -6.74 1.89 6.07
CA PHE A 361 -5.60 2.06 5.16
C PHE A 361 -4.55 0.99 5.39
N MET A 362 -3.86 0.63 4.33
CA MET A 362 -2.70 -0.25 4.30
C MET A 362 -1.75 0.26 3.23
N THR A 363 -0.45 -0.03 3.32
CA THR A 363 0.47 0.27 2.22
C THR A 363 0.29 -0.72 1.07
N ILE A 364 0.70 -0.33 -0.14
CA ILE A 364 0.65 -1.22 -1.32
C ILE A 364 1.49 -2.50 -1.11
N PRO A 365 2.74 -2.42 -0.61
CA PRO A 365 3.54 -3.62 -0.33
C PRO A 365 2.93 -4.51 0.76
N GLU A 366 2.41 -3.92 1.85
CA GLU A 366 1.82 -4.68 2.96
C GLU A 366 0.60 -5.48 2.48
N ALA A 367 -0.33 -4.84 1.77
CA ALA A 367 -1.51 -5.51 1.21
C ALA A 367 -1.11 -6.64 0.28
N SER A 368 -0.09 -6.38 -0.53
CA SER A 368 0.40 -7.33 -1.52
C SER A 368 1.01 -8.58 -0.87
N GLN A 369 1.86 -8.38 0.13
CA GLN A 369 2.49 -9.46 0.87
C GLN A 369 1.46 -10.31 1.63
N LEU A 370 0.46 -9.68 2.25
CA LEU A 370 -0.62 -10.39 2.93
C LEU A 370 -1.53 -11.16 1.97
N VAL A 371 -1.76 -10.65 0.75
CA VAL A 371 -2.48 -11.38 -0.31
C VAL A 371 -1.72 -12.65 -0.70
N LEU A 372 -0.41 -12.56 -0.90
CA LEU A 372 0.43 -13.73 -1.20
C LEU A 372 0.41 -14.74 -0.04
N GLN A 373 0.57 -14.26 1.19
CA GLN A 373 0.47 -15.10 2.39
C GLN A 373 -0.88 -15.83 2.46
N ALA A 374 -1.99 -15.11 2.27
CA ALA A 374 -3.34 -15.68 2.25
C ALA A 374 -3.49 -16.74 1.15
N ALA A 375 -2.94 -16.49 -0.04
CA ALA A 375 -2.97 -17.45 -1.15
C ALA A 375 -2.30 -18.79 -0.79
N THR A 376 -1.19 -18.76 -0.05
CA THR A 376 -0.50 -20.00 0.39
C THR A 376 -1.27 -20.81 1.44
N MET A 377 -2.28 -20.20 2.07
CA MET A 377 -3.03 -20.79 3.18
C MET A 377 -4.35 -21.41 2.74
N GLY A 378 -4.88 -20.99 1.59
CA GLY A 378 -6.17 -21.44 1.09
C GLY A 378 -6.14 -22.87 0.58
N GLN A 379 -7.26 -23.56 0.75
CA GLN A 379 -7.51 -24.90 0.22
C GLN A 379 -8.60 -24.88 -0.86
N GLY A 380 -9.15 -23.70 -1.15
CA GLY A 380 -10.19 -23.44 -2.14
C GLY A 380 -11.53 -23.08 -1.48
N GLY A 381 -12.14 -22.00 -1.95
CA GLY A 381 -13.47 -21.52 -1.56
C GLY A 381 -13.44 -20.47 -0.44
N GLU A 382 -12.28 -20.23 0.18
CA GLU A 382 -12.13 -19.23 1.23
C GLU A 382 -12.20 -17.80 0.69
N ILE A 383 -12.82 -16.92 1.48
CA ILE A 383 -12.63 -15.48 1.35
C ILE A 383 -11.83 -15.02 2.56
N PHE A 384 -10.58 -14.67 2.35
CA PHE A 384 -9.74 -14.09 3.38
C PHE A 384 -10.05 -12.61 3.56
N VAL A 385 -10.01 -12.14 4.79
CA VAL A 385 -10.12 -10.72 5.14
C VAL A 385 -8.85 -10.32 5.88
N LEU A 386 -8.18 -9.30 5.36
CA LEU A 386 -6.99 -8.77 6.00
C LEU A 386 -7.39 -7.89 7.18
N ASP A 387 -6.67 -8.03 8.29
CA ASP A 387 -6.71 -7.07 9.37
C ASP A 387 -6.23 -5.72 8.82
N MET A 388 -7.05 -4.68 8.99
CA MET A 388 -6.77 -3.34 8.51
C MET A 388 -6.33 -2.36 9.61
N GLY A 389 -6.19 -2.82 10.85
CA GLY A 389 -5.88 -1.96 12.00
C GLY A 389 -6.97 -0.93 12.26
N GLU A 390 -6.60 0.19 12.87
CA GLU A 390 -7.53 1.25 13.24
C GLU A 390 -7.93 2.13 12.04
N PRO A 391 -9.22 2.50 11.91
CA PRO A 391 -9.67 3.35 10.83
C PRO A 391 -9.23 4.82 11.03
N VAL A 392 -8.79 5.45 9.95
CA VAL A 392 -8.26 6.82 9.94
C VAL A 392 -9.33 7.80 9.47
N ARG A 393 -9.48 8.94 10.16
CA ARG A 393 -10.36 10.02 9.70
C ARG A 393 -9.73 10.73 8.50
N ILE A 394 -10.49 10.91 7.43
CA ILE A 394 -10.01 11.59 6.21
C ILE A 394 -9.61 13.04 6.48
N VAL A 395 -10.27 13.70 7.44
CA VAL A 395 -9.88 15.05 7.88
C VAL A 395 -8.49 15.08 8.52
N ASP A 396 -8.14 14.07 9.31
CA ASP A 396 -6.82 14.01 9.95
C ASP A 396 -5.74 13.73 8.91
N LEU A 397 -6.02 12.80 7.98
CA LEU A 397 -5.17 12.53 6.83
C LEU A 397 -4.89 13.80 6.00
N ALA A 398 -5.92 14.60 5.72
CA ALA A 398 -5.77 15.86 4.99
C ALA A 398 -4.86 16.84 5.75
N LYS A 399 -5.07 17.00 7.06
CA LYS A 399 -4.23 17.86 7.90
C LYS A 399 -2.78 17.39 7.89
N GLU A 400 -2.56 16.09 8.03
CA GLU A 400 -1.21 15.50 8.02
C GLU A 400 -0.49 15.75 6.70
N LEU A 401 -1.16 15.55 5.56
CA LEU A 401 -0.56 15.82 4.24
C LEU A 401 -0.26 17.30 4.00
N ILE A 402 -1.17 18.21 4.41
CA ILE A 402 -0.92 19.66 4.37
C ILE A 402 0.32 20.00 5.21
N THR A 403 0.42 19.43 6.41
CA THR A 403 1.53 19.70 7.32
C THR A 403 2.85 19.13 6.82
N LEU A 404 2.86 17.89 6.30
CA LEU A 404 4.03 17.27 5.67
C LEU A 404 4.50 18.04 4.44
N SER A 405 3.59 18.72 3.75
CA SER A 405 3.91 19.60 2.62
C SER A 405 4.44 20.98 3.04
N GLY A 406 4.60 21.23 4.34
CA GLY A 406 5.16 22.48 4.88
C GLY A 406 4.14 23.61 5.08
N PHE A 407 2.84 23.32 5.00
CA PHE A 407 1.75 24.31 5.14
C PHE A 407 0.97 24.10 6.43
N ARG A 408 0.30 25.15 6.92
CA ARG A 408 -0.59 25.08 8.09
C ARG A 408 -2.05 24.82 7.66
N PRO A 409 -2.67 23.72 8.11
CA PRO A 409 -4.06 23.42 7.78
C PRO A 409 -5.02 24.50 8.30
N GLY A 410 -5.88 25.02 7.42
CA GLY A 410 -6.86 26.06 7.75
C GLY A 410 -6.32 27.49 7.79
N GLU A 411 -4.99 27.68 7.68
CA GLU A 411 -4.36 29.00 7.58
C GLU A 411 -3.73 29.21 6.21
N ASP A 412 -2.80 28.33 5.82
CA ASP A 412 -2.12 28.40 4.53
C ASP A 412 -2.90 27.65 3.44
N ILE A 413 -3.63 26.59 3.81
CA ILE A 413 -4.48 25.79 2.91
C ILE A 413 -5.84 25.56 3.56
N GLU A 414 -6.90 26.04 2.90
CA GLU A 414 -8.28 25.83 3.33
C GLU A 414 -8.74 24.37 3.10
N MET A 415 -9.62 23.86 3.97
CA MET A 415 -10.29 22.58 3.81
C MET A 415 -11.79 22.79 3.64
N VAL A 416 -12.36 22.27 2.56
CA VAL A 416 -13.78 22.46 2.21
C VAL A 416 -14.51 21.11 2.20
N PHE A 417 -15.70 21.08 2.81
CA PHE A 417 -16.54 19.89 2.81
C PHE A 417 -17.50 19.86 1.62
N THR A 418 -17.46 18.79 0.82
CA THR A 418 -18.23 18.69 -0.44
C THR A 418 -19.51 17.86 -0.35
N GLY A 419 -19.72 17.15 0.77
CA GLY A 419 -20.84 16.23 0.95
C GLY A 419 -20.59 14.84 0.37
N LEU A 420 -21.37 13.85 0.82
CA LEU A 420 -21.32 12.46 0.37
C LEU A 420 -21.73 12.32 -1.10
N ARG A 421 -21.03 11.45 -1.82
CA ARG A 421 -21.35 11.10 -3.21
C ARG A 421 -22.22 9.84 -3.24
N PRO A 422 -23.01 9.64 -4.32
CA PRO A 422 -23.82 8.44 -4.53
C PRO A 422 -23.03 7.14 -4.27
N GLY A 423 -23.64 6.23 -3.51
CA GLY A 423 -23.08 4.92 -3.17
C GLY A 423 -21.92 4.91 -2.15
N GLU A 424 -21.43 6.06 -1.68
CA GLU A 424 -20.36 6.11 -0.67
C GLU A 424 -20.86 5.88 0.75
N LYS A 425 -20.12 5.07 1.52
CA LYS A 425 -20.35 4.89 2.96
C LYS A 425 -19.59 5.93 3.78
N LEU A 426 -20.14 6.31 4.94
CA LEU A 426 -19.40 7.12 5.92
C LEU A 426 -18.28 6.31 6.59
N PHE A 427 -18.56 5.04 6.88
CA PHE A 427 -17.65 4.05 7.45
C PHE A 427 -17.74 2.76 6.63
N GLU A 428 -16.59 2.18 6.26
CA GLU A 428 -16.55 0.85 5.63
C GLU A 428 -16.62 -0.24 6.69
N GLU A 429 -17.17 -1.39 6.33
CA GLU A 429 -17.27 -2.57 7.19
C GLU A 429 -16.27 -3.63 6.72
N LEU A 430 -15.65 -4.34 7.65
CA LEU A 430 -14.74 -5.47 7.33
C LEU A 430 -15.44 -6.83 7.42
N SER A 431 -16.64 -6.89 8.00
CA SER A 431 -17.42 -8.11 8.22
C SER A 431 -18.92 -7.81 8.26
N ILE A 432 -19.76 -8.77 7.88
CA ILE A 432 -21.23 -8.69 8.01
C ILE A 432 -21.67 -9.25 9.37
N ALA A 433 -22.75 -8.70 9.94
CA ALA A 433 -23.35 -9.23 11.16
C ALA A 433 -23.84 -10.68 10.95
N GLY A 434 -23.35 -11.61 11.78
CA GLY A 434 -23.66 -13.05 11.67
C GLY A 434 -22.64 -13.86 10.85
N GLU A 435 -21.55 -13.25 10.38
CA GLU A 435 -20.44 -13.97 9.78
C GLU A 435 -19.48 -14.51 10.85
N ASP A 436 -19.28 -15.83 10.88
CA ASP A 436 -18.21 -16.45 11.66
C ASP A 436 -16.87 -16.21 10.94
N MET A 437 -16.12 -15.21 11.40
CA MET A 437 -14.72 -15.07 11.03
C MET A 437 -13.90 -16.15 11.73
N LEU A 438 -13.29 -17.04 10.94
CA LEU A 438 -12.41 -18.06 11.45
C LEU A 438 -10.99 -17.51 11.51
N ALA A 439 -10.36 -17.63 12.68
CA ALA A 439 -8.93 -17.35 12.81
C ALA A 439 -8.14 -18.29 11.90
N THR A 440 -7.08 -17.77 11.29
CA THR A 440 -6.15 -18.57 10.49
C THR A 440 -4.82 -18.75 11.22
N ARG A 441 -3.85 -19.40 10.56
CA ARG A 441 -2.48 -19.50 11.08
C ARG A 441 -1.76 -18.15 11.17
N HIS A 442 -2.20 -17.14 10.41
CA HIS A 442 -1.59 -15.82 10.38
C HIS A 442 -2.48 -14.80 11.12
N PRO A 443 -1.96 -14.06 12.11
CA PRO A 443 -2.78 -13.22 13.00
C PRO A 443 -3.50 -12.07 12.28
N LYS A 444 -2.93 -11.56 11.18
CA LYS A 444 -3.54 -10.49 10.37
C LYS A 444 -4.47 -11.00 9.26
N ILE A 445 -4.81 -12.29 9.23
CA ILE A 445 -5.65 -12.88 8.18
C ILE A 445 -6.76 -13.70 8.84
N ALA A 446 -8.01 -13.33 8.59
CA ALA A 446 -9.18 -14.12 8.96
C ALA A 446 -9.80 -14.77 7.72
N ALA A 447 -10.48 -15.91 7.88
CA ALA A 447 -11.22 -16.57 6.81
C ALA A 447 -12.72 -16.44 7.06
N TRP A 448 -13.43 -15.92 6.08
CA TRP A 448 -14.89 -15.88 6.07
C TRP A 448 -15.47 -17.22 5.64
N LYS A 449 -16.46 -17.70 6.40
CA LYS A 449 -17.19 -18.93 6.10
C LYS A 449 -18.27 -18.68 5.03
N ASN A 450 -18.09 -19.32 3.88
CA ASN A 450 -19.00 -19.25 2.74
C ASN A 450 -20.46 -19.58 3.11
N ILE A 451 -21.40 -18.82 2.55
CA ILE A 451 -22.84 -19.11 2.57
C ILE A 451 -23.21 -19.70 1.20
N PRO A 452 -23.39 -21.02 1.07
CA PRO A 452 -23.67 -21.64 -0.21
C PRO A 452 -25.04 -21.22 -0.74
N LYS A 453 -25.08 -20.76 -1.99
CA LYS A 453 -26.30 -20.62 -2.79
C LYS A 453 -26.44 -21.80 -3.76
N ASP A 454 -27.67 -22.10 -4.15
CA ASP A 454 -27.91 -23.06 -5.23
C ASP A 454 -27.25 -22.58 -6.54
N ARG A 455 -26.42 -23.45 -7.13
CA ARG A 455 -25.62 -23.14 -8.33
C ARG A 455 -26.47 -22.76 -9.52
N GLN A 456 -27.57 -23.49 -9.77
CA GLN A 456 -28.41 -23.24 -10.95
C GLN A 456 -29.06 -21.87 -10.85
N THR A 457 -29.64 -21.56 -9.68
CA THR A 457 -30.23 -20.25 -9.37
C THR A 457 -29.20 -19.13 -9.49
N LEU A 458 -28.03 -19.28 -8.84
CA LEU A 458 -26.97 -18.28 -8.87
C LEU A 458 -26.51 -17.97 -10.30
N ARG A 459 -26.21 -18.99 -11.10
CA ARG A 459 -25.75 -18.81 -12.48
C ARG A 459 -26.80 -18.16 -13.36
N ALA A 460 -28.07 -18.57 -13.23
CA ALA A 460 -29.17 -17.98 -13.99
C ALA A 460 -29.38 -16.49 -13.65
N GLU A 461 -29.28 -16.12 -12.37
CA GLU A 461 -29.38 -14.72 -11.93
C GLU A 461 -28.19 -13.88 -12.41
N ILE A 462 -26.97 -14.42 -12.37
CA ILE A 462 -25.78 -13.76 -12.92
C ILE A 462 -25.93 -13.54 -14.44
N ASP A 463 -26.37 -14.56 -15.18
CA ASP A 463 -26.55 -14.44 -16.64
C ASP A 463 -27.65 -13.43 -16.99
N LYS A 464 -28.71 -13.35 -16.19
CA LYS A 464 -29.75 -12.31 -16.33
C LYS A 464 -29.18 -10.92 -16.13
N LEU A 465 -28.36 -10.71 -15.09
CA LEU A 465 -27.68 -9.44 -14.84
C LEU A 465 -26.74 -9.05 -15.99
N ILE A 466 -25.99 -10.01 -16.51
CA ILE A 466 -25.07 -9.79 -17.64
C ILE A 466 -25.85 -9.41 -18.91
N ALA A 467 -26.97 -10.09 -19.19
CA ALA A 467 -27.78 -9.83 -20.38
C ALA A 467 -28.34 -8.40 -20.45
N ILE A 468 -28.54 -7.76 -19.29
CA ILE A 468 -29.02 -6.37 -19.24
C ILE A 468 -27.89 -5.33 -19.13
N ALA A 469 -26.63 -5.75 -19.03
CA ALA A 469 -25.50 -4.84 -18.80
C ALA A 469 -25.34 -3.80 -19.92
N ASP A 470 -25.55 -4.18 -21.19
CA ASP A 470 -25.45 -3.27 -22.34
C ASP A 470 -26.51 -2.17 -22.34
N SER A 471 -27.61 -2.35 -21.60
CA SER A 471 -28.66 -1.32 -21.53
C SER A 471 -28.24 -0.07 -20.76
N GLN A 472 -27.22 -0.18 -19.88
CA GLN A 472 -26.83 0.86 -18.91
C GLN A 472 -27.99 1.39 -18.05
N ASP A 473 -29.11 0.65 -18.00
CA ASP A 473 -30.31 1.03 -17.25
C ASP A 473 -30.06 0.79 -15.76
N TYR A 474 -29.79 1.88 -15.05
CA TYR A 474 -29.43 1.85 -13.63
C TYR A 474 -30.47 1.12 -12.78
N ASP A 475 -31.75 1.42 -12.97
CA ASP A 475 -32.83 0.87 -12.15
C ASP A 475 -32.98 -0.64 -12.37
N LYS A 476 -32.91 -1.10 -13.63
CA LYS A 476 -32.95 -2.53 -13.95
C LYS A 476 -31.74 -3.29 -13.39
N ILE A 477 -30.55 -2.69 -13.49
CA ILE A 477 -29.32 -3.29 -12.95
C ILE A 477 -29.41 -3.38 -11.42
N VAL A 478 -29.85 -2.32 -10.75
CA VAL A 478 -30.08 -2.31 -9.29
C VAL A 478 -31.10 -3.37 -8.89
N GLU A 479 -32.21 -3.49 -9.59
CA GLU A 479 -33.23 -4.51 -9.31
C GLU A 479 -32.64 -5.92 -9.43
N SER A 480 -31.88 -6.19 -10.49
CA SER A 480 -31.23 -7.48 -10.69
C SER A 480 -30.14 -7.76 -9.65
N ILE A 481 -29.39 -6.75 -9.22
CA ILE A 481 -28.41 -6.87 -8.12
C ILE A 481 -29.11 -7.19 -6.81
N LYS A 482 -30.25 -6.58 -6.49
CA LYS A 482 -31.02 -6.87 -5.26
C LYS A 482 -31.53 -8.31 -5.19
N GLN A 483 -31.81 -8.92 -6.34
CA GLN A 483 -32.17 -10.35 -6.42
C GLN A 483 -30.97 -11.22 -6.02
N LEU A 484 -29.77 -10.91 -6.56
CA LEU A 484 -28.53 -11.62 -6.24
C LEU A 484 -28.00 -11.35 -4.82
N ILE A 485 -28.18 -10.14 -4.32
CA ILE A 485 -27.60 -9.63 -3.07
C ILE A 485 -28.71 -8.90 -2.29
N PRO A 486 -29.52 -9.64 -1.50
CA PRO A 486 -30.62 -9.04 -0.72
C PRO A 486 -30.18 -7.96 0.27
N GLU A 487 -28.94 -8.04 0.76
CA GLU A 487 -28.30 -7.05 1.63
C GLU A 487 -27.91 -5.74 0.91
N TYR A 488 -28.01 -5.68 -0.43
CA TYR A 488 -27.72 -4.46 -1.19
C TYR A 488 -28.79 -3.38 -0.95
N ILE A 489 -28.40 -2.32 -0.25
CA ILE A 489 -29.29 -1.23 0.12
C ILE A 489 -29.52 -0.27 -1.07
N GLY A 490 -28.53 -0.15 -1.96
CA GLY A 490 -28.48 0.83 -3.06
C GLY A 490 -28.41 2.27 -2.58
N ASP A 491 -28.47 3.23 -3.51
CA ASP A 491 -28.35 4.68 -3.23
C ASP A 491 -29.59 5.29 -2.52
N LYS A 492 -30.30 4.50 -1.70
CA LYS A 492 -31.26 5.08 -0.76
C LYS A 492 -30.47 5.93 0.22
N LYS A 493 -30.51 7.25 -0.01
CA LYS A 493 -30.01 8.30 0.89
C LYS A 493 -30.16 7.85 2.36
N VAL A 494 -29.07 7.40 2.97
CA VAL A 494 -28.93 7.29 4.43
C VAL A 494 -28.28 8.58 4.90
#